data_AF-A0A842YDN0-F1
#
_entry.id   AF-A0A842YDN0-F1
#
_cell.length_a   1.000
_cell.length_b   1.000
_cell.length_c   1.000
_cell.angle_alpha   90.00
_cell.angle_beta   90.00
_cell.angle_gamma   90.00
#
_symmetry.space_group_name_H-M   'P 1'
#
loop_
_entity.id
_entity.type
_entity.pdbx_description
1 polymer ?
#
loop_
_entity_poly.entity_id
_entity_poly.type
_entity_poly.pdbx_seq_one_letter_code
_entity_poly.pdbx_strand_id
1 'polypeptide(L)'
;VKMMNTTIDEYGNDSIEYWEWTHTNWDDYYYPDPNNSSDLYTGGFRGPANIMWTGHYALMMALYERSFNTGEFASEIGWFIDDWNTSLTTDGYGNPQEGGIWGVGLIPCEPYIVFIQCNSIPIFATELFDNIYDVNYMESGMWDYGLNYANTVMQDKYGLFSHSNRVSPYLGSNDSLDDYPRPSMQGDELAVSSYGASWAMAFLEYTQEDETISDYERFIEVYGRDLSSSEMYMLGSYNQPGSFTDLDTVLGSFFTMALANQRGDFQTVNRLRNFWLGPSNQVWSEDGRAMHYEDGIASLYQMLQPVATGLGTWGTLPVTIRDLADARSPEFWDYPFISAADDDSIWVYQAEWDPVKEGFILNIKVDQTATLTFSNFDSAPTAYAGGVVLQQLELDGSDYTLSLTPGSYNIVIR
;
A
#
# COMPACT_ATOMS: atom_id res chain seq x y z
N VAL A 1 2.20 20.21 0.23
CA VAL A 1 2.07 19.81 1.64
C VAL A 1 3.48 19.80 2.23
N LYS A 2 3.66 20.14 3.52
CA LYS A 2 4.96 20.21 4.18
C LYS A 2 4.77 19.64 5.58
N MET A 3 5.15 18.38 5.76
CA MET A 3 5.19 17.65 7.04
C MET A 3 3.79 17.23 7.54
N MET A 4 3.38 15.99 7.27
CA MET A 4 2.20 15.32 7.85
C MET A 4 0.88 16.13 7.88
N ASN A 5 0.73 17.11 6.98
CA ASN A 5 -0.38 18.07 7.00
C ASN A 5 -0.53 18.83 8.35
N THR A 6 0.56 18.98 9.10
CA THR A 6 0.56 19.60 10.42
C THR A 6 1.72 20.59 10.56
N THR A 7 1.40 21.80 11.02
CA THR A 7 2.38 22.83 11.35
C THR A 7 2.98 22.59 12.73
N ILE A 8 4.16 23.18 13.04
CA ILE A 8 4.80 23.15 14.38
C ILE A 8 3.80 23.41 15.52
N ASP A 9 2.81 24.27 15.27
CA ASP A 9 1.79 24.69 16.22
C ASP A 9 0.61 23.69 16.36
N GLU A 10 0.38 22.81 15.37
CA GLU A 10 -0.67 21.77 15.36
C GLU A 10 -0.21 20.43 15.97
N TYR A 11 1.10 20.24 16.18
CA TYR A 11 1.66 19.01 16.78
C TYR A 11 1.42 18.84 18.27
N GLY A 12 0.67 19.73 18.91
CA GLY A 12 0.30 19.58 20.31
C GLY A 12 -0.68 18.42 20.52
N ASN A 13 -1.66 18.65 21.38
CA ASN A 13 -2.65 17.65 21.78
C ASN A 13 -3.64 17.21 20.67
N ASP A 14 -3.45 17.69 19.44
CA ASP A 14 -4.36 17.46 18.30
C ASP A 14 -3.72 16.63 17.17
N SER A 15 -2.48 16.14 17.36
CA SER A 15 -1.84 15.22 16.41
C SER A 15 -2.46 13.82 16.50
N ILE A 16 -2.47 13.06 15.38
CA ILE A 16 -2.98 11.68 15.37
C ILE A 16 -2.17 10.79 16.32
N GLU A 17 -0.88 11.09 16.48
CA GLU A 17 0.03 10.43 17.41
C GLU A 17 -0.35 10.70 18.88
N TYR A 18 -0.69 11.95 19.22
CA TYR A 18 -1.22 12.27 20.55
C TYR A 18 -2.58 11.60 20.76
N TRP A 19 -3.44 11.59 19.75
CA TRP A 19 -4.75 10.95 19.83
C TRP A 19 -4.65 9.43 20.04
N GLU A 20 -3.83 8.73 19.26
CA GLU A 20 -3.53 7.30 19.47
C GLU A 20 -2.86 7.06 20.83
N TRP A 21 -1.99 7.97 21.27
CA TRP A 21 -1.40 7.90 22.61
C TRP A 21 -2.45 8.03 23.72
N THR A 22 -3.46 8.90 23.59
CA THR A 22 -4.55 9.02 24.58
C THR A 22 -5.49 7.79 24.65
N HIS A 23 -5.42 6.89 23.67
CA HIS A 23 -6.10 5.59 23.71
C HIS A 23 -5.30 4.52 24.47
N THR A 24 -4.09 4.86 24.92
CA THR A 24 -3.31 4.03 25.83
C THR A 24 -3.69 4.35 27.29
N ASN A 25 -3.47 3.41 28.22
CA ASN A 25 -3.74 3.61 29.65
C ASN A 25 -2.68 4.49 30.37
N TRP A 26 -2.17 5.54 29.71
CA TRP A 26 -1.01 6.32 30.17
C TRP A 26 -1.41 7.76 30.44
N ASP A 27 -1.01 8.28 31.62
CA ASP A 27 -1.43 9.60 32.09
C ASP A 27 -0.53 10.76 31.59
N ASP A 28 0.72 10.48 31.21
CA ASP A 28 1.71 11.50 30.77
C ASP A 28 2.44 11.12 29.47
N TYR A 29 2.40 12.01 28.47
CA TYR A 29 3.13 11.84 27.20
C TYR A 29 4.64 12.03 27.45
N TYR A 30 5.43 10.97 27.30
CA TYR A 30 6.87 11.02 27.58
C TYR A 30 7.65 11.54 26.37
N TYR A 31 8.00 12.83 26.40
CA TYR A 31 9.03 13.37 25.52
C TYR A 31 10.42 12.88 25.99
N PRO A 32 11.31 12.54 25.06
CA PRO A 32 12.69 12.17 25.38
C PRO A 32 13.45 13.38 25.92
N ASP A 33 14.36 13.20 26.88
CA ASP A 33 15.32 14.26 27.20
C ASP A 33 16.46 14.24 26.16
N PRO A 34 16.62 15.27 25.31
CA PRO A 34 17.67 15.33 24.31
C PRO A 34 19.09 15.38 24.91
N ASN A 35 19.25 15.51 26.24
CA ASN A 35 20.54 15.52 26.93
C ASN A 35 20.86 14.21 27.65
N ASN A 36 19.97 13.21 27.59
CA ASN A 36 20.17 11.92 28.21
C ASN A 36 20.64 10.92 27.15
N SER A 37 21.91 10.52 27.16
CA SER A 37 22.47 9.55 26.22
C SER A 37 21.90 8.13 26.36
N SER A 38 21.08 7.88 27.40
CA SER A 38 20.29 6.66 27.57
C SER A 38 18.86 6.80 27.04
N ASP A 39 18.43 8.02 26.69
CA ASP A 39 17.22 8.27 25.90
C ASP A 39 17.61 8.14 24.42
N LEU A 40 17.33 6.98 23.80
CA LEU A 40 17.54 6.77 22.37
C LEU A 40 16.95 7.93 21.53
N TYR A 41 17.74 8.44 20.56
CA TYR A 41 17.36 9.42 19.53
C TYR A 41 15.95 9.16 18.96
N THR A 42 14.96 10.08 18.88
CA THR A 42 14.86 11.55 18.67
C THR A 42 15.12 12.06 17.26
N GLY A 43 14.75 11.29 16.24
CA GLY A 43 14.30 11.89 14.99
C GLY A 43 13.15 12.87 15.31
N GLY A 44 13.00 13.94 14.54
CA GLY A 44 11.83 14.81 14.69
C GLY A 44 10.58 13.95 14.79
N PHE A 45 9.89 14.03 15.93
CA PHE A 45 8.82 13.14 16.39
C PHE A 45 9.26 11.76 16.93
N ARG A 46 9.31 11.64 18.28
CA ARG A 46 8.96 10.37 18.95
C ARG A 46 7.44 10.18 18.89
N GLY A 47 6.90 9.89 17.71
CA GLY A 47 5.66 9.12 17.60
C GLY A 47 5.99 7.61 17.65
N PRO A 48 5.00 6.69 17.79
CA PRO A 48 5.20 5.36 17.22
C PRO A 48 5.74 5.54 15.80
N ALA A 49 6.77 4.78 15.40
CA ALA A 49 7.43 5.02 14.12
C ALA A 49 6.48 4.86 12.92
N ASN A 50 5.26 4.34 13.16
CA ASN A 50 4.06 4.46 12.33
C ASN A 50 4.35 4.22 10.85
N ILE A 51 5.23 3.25 10.60
CA ILE A 51 5.73 2.95 9.27
C ILE A 51 4.61 2.56 8.32
N MET A 52 3.52 2.01 8.87
CA MET A 52 2.32 1.72 8.10
C MET A 52 1.72 3.00 7.50
N TRP A 53 1.57 4.06 8.30
CA TRP A 53 1.03 5.32 7.82
C TRP A 53 2.03 6.03 6.89
N THR A 54 3.28 6.20 7.31
CA THR A 54 4.29 6.94 6.53
C THR A 54 4.59 6.22 5.21
N GLY A 55 4.72 4.90 5.25
CA GLY A 55 4.91 4.06 4.07
C GLY A 55 3.75 4.16 3.09
N HIS A 56 2.50 4.05 3.56
CA HIS A 56 1.34 4.18 2.69
C HIS A 56 1.19 5.58 2.10
N TYR A 57 1.43 6.62 2.90
CA TYR A 57 1.33 8.00 2.44
C TYR A 57 2.37 8.29 1.35
N ALA A 58 3.62 7.89 1.57
CA ALA A 58 4.68 7.98 0.56
C ALA A 58 4.37 7.16 -0.68
N LEU A 59 3.85 5.93 -0.54
CA LEU A 59 3.46 5.09 -1.68
C LEU A 59 2.33 5.74 -2.49
N MET A 60 1.32 6.33 -1.86
CA MET A 60 0.24 7.02 -2.55
C MET A 60 0.77 8.20 -3.38
N MET A 61 1.68 9.01 -2.80
CA MET A 61 2.33 10.09 -3.53
C MET A 61 3.21 9.57 -4.67
N ALA A 62 3.98 8.51 -4.45
CA ALA A 62 4.82 7.90 -5.50
C ALA A 62 3.97 7.32 -6.65
N LEU A 63 2.83 6.69 -6.35
CA LEU A 63 1.89 6.20 -7.37
C LEU A 63 1.20 7.34 -8.12
N TYR A 64 0.96 8.47 -7.46
CA TYR A 64 0.47 9.69 -8.12
C TYR A 64 1.53 10.23 -9.08
N GLU A 65 2.78 10.38 -8.64
CA GLU A 65 3.91 10.80 -9.48
C GLU A 65 4.12 9.86 -10.66
N ARG A 66 4.07 8.55 -10.43
CA ARG A 66 4.11 7.54 -11.48
C ARG A 66 3.02 7.74 -12.53
N SER A 67 1.84 8.19 -12.12
CA SER A 67 0.66 8.30 -12.99
C SER A 67 0.58 9.62 -13.75
N PHE A 68 1.09 10.71 -13.17
CA PHE A 68 0.90 12.08 -13.67
C PHE A 68 2.19 12.84 -13.96
N ASN A 69 3.35 12.37 -13.47
CA ASN A 69 4.68 12.95 -13.68
C ASN A 69 4.73 14.46 -13.40
N THR A 70 4.18 14.88 -12.26
CA THR A 70 4.07 16.31 -11.90
C THR A 70 5.35 16.83 -11.23
N GLY A 71 6.10 15.97 -10.56
CA GLY A 71 7.25 16.32 -9.73
C GLY A 71 6.88 17.08 -8.46
N GLU A 72 5.59 17.20 -8.14
CA GLU A 72 5.08 17.98 -7.00
C GLU A 72 5.50 17.36 -5.65
N PHE A 73 5.45 16.03 -5.56
CA PHE A 73 5.69 15.27 -4.35
C PHE A 73 7.11 14.74 -4.23
N ALA A 74 7.97 14.92 -5.24
CA ALA A 74 9.35 14.41 -5.26
C ALA A 74 10.13 14.74 -3.98
N SER A 75 10.05 16.01 -3.52
CA SER A 75 10.76 16.45 -2.30
C SER A 75 10.16 15.89 -1.01
N GLU A 76 8.85 15.61 -1.01
CA GLU A 76 8.16 15.08 0.18
C GLU A 76 8.40 13.58 0.33
N ILE A 77 8.35 12.84 -0.79
CA ILE A 77 8.71 11.42 -0.82
C ILE A 77 10.19 11.23 -0.44
N GLY A 78 11.09 12.00 -1.04
CA GLY A 78 12.53 11.94 -0.73
C GLY A 78 12.82 12.21 0.76
N TRP A 79 12.07 13.11 1.41
CA TRP A 79 12.20 13.34 2.84
C TRP A 79 11.83 12.12 3.69
N PHE A 80 10.73 11.43 3.36
CA PHE A 80 10.35 10.19 4.06
C PHE A 80 11.42 9.12 3.90
N ILE A 81 11.94 8.93 2.68
CA ILE A 81 12.99 7.94 2.41
C ILE A 81 14.29 8.30 3.13
N ASP A 82 14.69 9.58 3.18
CA ASP A 82 15.86 10.03 3.93
C ASP A 82 15.71 9.80 5.45
N ASP A 83 14.51 10.03 5.99
CA ASP A 83 14.21 9.77 7.41
C ASP A 83 14.29 8.27 7.71
N TRP A 84 13.67 7.43 6.88
CA TRP A 84 13.79 5.98 6.99
C TRP A 84 15.25 5.54 6.87
N ASN A 85 16.00 6.08 5.91
CA ASN A 85 17.40 5.71 5.70
C ASN A 85 18.24 6.03 6.94
N THR A 86 18.03 7.21 7.52
CA THR A 86 18.67 7.62 8.78
C THR A 86 18.30 6.67 9.92
N SER A 87 17.02 6.29 10.01
CA SER A 87 16.50 5.36 11.01
C SER A 87 17.10 3.96 10.90
N LEU A 88 17.35 3.50 9.68
CA LEU A 88 17.78 2.13 9.36
C LEU A 88 19.29 1.94 9.32
N THR A 89 20.06 3.01 9.09
CA THR A 89 21.51 2.93 8.85
C THR A 89 22.34 3.65 9.90
N THR A 90 21.71 4.38 10.84
CA THR A 90 22.43 5.16 11.86
C THR A 90 21.95 4.90 13.28
N ASP A 91 22.75 5.30 14.26
CA ASP A 91 22.40 5.37 15.68
C ASP A 91 21.46 6.53 16.02
N GLY A 92 20.96 7.22 14.99
CA GLY A 92 20.16 8.41 15.11
C GLY A 92 20.97 9.69 15.21
N TYR A 93 22.16 9.65 15.81
CA TYR A 93 23.08 10.79 15.85
C TYR A 93 23.90 10.95 14.56
N GLY A 94 23.58 10.17 13.52
CA GLY A 94 24.25 10.15 12.24
C GLY A 94 25.50 9.27 12.19
N ASN A 95 25.79 8.48 13.23
CA ASN A 95 26.87 7.49 13.17
C ASN A 95 26.33 6.18 12.58
N PRO A 96 27.05 5.53 11.66
CA PRO A 96 26.61 4.26 11.09
C PRO A 96 26.33 3.19 12.16
N GLN A 97 25.18 2.52 12.06
CA GLN A 97 24.75 1.45 12.96
C GLN A 97 24.02 0.36 12.17
N GLU A 98 24.50 -0.88 12.28
CA GLU A 98 23.81 -2.04 11.70
C GLU A 98 22.42 -2.22 12.31
N GLY A 99 21.42 -2.39 11.46
CA GLY A 99 20.03 -2.47 11.87
C GLY A 99 19.43 -1.15 12.37
N GLY A 100 20.20 -0.05 12.31
CA GLY A 100 19.78 1.29 12.66
C GLY A 100 19.39 1.43 14.12
N ILE A 101 18.61 2.46 14.44
CA ILE A 101 18.16 2.76 15.82
C ILE A 101 17.29 1.65 16.42
N TRP A 102 16.75 0.77 15.57
CA TRP A 102 15.90 -0.35 15.97
C TRP A 102 16.65 -1.67 16.13
N GLY A 103 17.92 -1.74 15.69
CA GLY A 103 18.77 -2.93 15.74
C GLY A 103 18.35 -4.08 14.81
N VAL A 104 17.27 -3.92 14.05
CA VAL A 104 16.70 -4.97 13.20
C VAL A 104 16.58 -4.58 11.72
N GLY A 105 16.92 -3.34 11.36
CA GLY A 105 16.81 -2.85 9.98
C GLY A 105 15.37 -2.78 9.47
N LEU A 106 14.40 -2.76 10.37
CA LEU A 106 12.98 -2.59 10.11
C LEU A 106 12.44 -1.54 11.07
N ILE A 107 11.49 -0.75 10.61
CA ILE A 107 10.90 0.35 11.36
C ILE A 107 9.63 -0.16 12.07
N PRO A 108 9.44 0.10 13.37
CA PRO A 108 8.23 -0.29 14.07
C PRO A 108 6.96 0.37 13.51
N CYS A 109 5.84 -0.35 13.57
CA CYS A 109 4.52 0.22 13.30
C CYS A 109 3.99 0.80 14.62
N GLU A 110 3.60 -0.07 15.54
CA GLU A 110 3.34 0.22 16.94
C GLU A 110 4.66 0.40 17.72
N PRO A 111 4.64 1.01 18.92
CA PRO A 111 5.84 1.17 19.74
C PRO A 111 6.57 -0.16 19.94
N TYR A 112 7.79 -0.23 19.38
CA TYR A 112 8.73 -1.36 19.48
C TYR A 112 8.28 -2.66 18.84
N ILE A 113 7.26 -2.66 17.97
CA ILE A 113 6.83 -3.87 17.25
C ILE A 113 7.03 -3.66 15.76
N VAL A 114 7.85 -4.52 15.16
CA VAL A 114 8.06 -4.55 13.70
C VAL A 114 7.17 -5.63 13.08
N PHE A 115 6.52 -5.26 11.99
CA PHE A 115 5.67 -6.11 11.18
C PHE A 115 6.21 -6.07 9.76
N ILE A 116 6.40 -7.23 9.14
CA ILE A 116 6.98 -7.28 7.80
C ILE A 116 6.01 -6.69 6.76
N GLN A 117 4.70 -6.90 6.91
CA GLN A 117 3.70 -6.31 6.01
C GLN A 117 3.65 -4.78 6.10
N CYS A 118 4.00 -4.19 7.25
CA CYS A 118 4.08 -2.74 7.39
C CYS A 118 5.36 -2.19 6.74
N ASN A 119 6.46 -2.96 6.75
CA ASN A 119 7.73 -2.56 6.15
C ASN A 119 7.81 -2.91 4.65
N SER A 120 7.02 -3.86 4.14
CA SER A 120 6.98 -4.16 2.70
C SER A 120 6.47 -2.98 1.87
N ILE A 121 5.63 -2.12 2.46
CA ILE A 121 5.10 -0.91 1.81
C ILE A 121 6.18 0.16 1.55
N PRO A 122 6.93 0.65 2.55
CA PRO A 122 7.98 1.64 2.33
C PRO A 122 9.16 1.08 1.51
N ILE A 123 9.45 -0.23 1.59
CA ILE A 123 10.43 -0.87 0.71
C ILE A 123 9.98 -0.72 -0.75
N PHE A 124 8.74 -1.12 -1.05
CA PHE A 124 8.18 -0.98 -2.40
C PHE A 124 8.07 0.50 -2.84
N ALA A 125 7.75 1.41 -1.92
CA ALA A 125 7.74 2.85 -2.22
C ALA A 125 9.14 3.38 -2.55
N THR A 126 10.18 2.86 -1.91
CA THR A 126 11.58 3.20 -2.19
C THR A 126 11.99 2.73 -3.59
N GLU A 127 11.66 1.49 -3.96
CA GLU A 127 11.86 0.95 -5.32
C GLU A 127 11.20 1.83 -6.38
N LEU A 128 9.92 2.17 -6.18
CA LEU A 128 9.19 3.03 -7.10
C LEU A 128 9.82 4.43 -7.20
N PHE A 129 10.30 4.98 -6.09
CA PHE A 129 10.96 6.27 -6.09
C PHE A 129 12.31 6.25 -6.83
N ASP A 130 13.14 5.24 -6.58
CA ASP A 130 14.39 4.99 -7.32
C ASP A 130 14.11 4.92 -8.83
N ASN A 131 13.08 4.16 -9.23
CA ASN A 131 12.68 4.01 -10.62
C ASN A 131 12.15 5.29 -11.28
N ILE A 132 11.42 6.14 -10.55
CA ILE A 132 10.87 7.40 -11.10
C ILE A 132 11.96 8.45 -11.25
N TYR A 133 12.86 8.58 -10.27
CA TYR A 133 13.79 9.71 -10.16
C TYR A 133 15.26 9.38 -10.44
N ASP A 134 15.58 8.14 -10.83
CA ASP A 134 16.95 7.68 -11.12
C ASP A 134 17.88 7.92 -9.92
N VAL A 135 17.38 7.52 -8.74
CA VAL A 135 18.11 7.52 -7.46
C VAL A 135 18.33 6.09 -6.99
N ASN A 136 19.18 5.90 -5.98
CA ASN A 136 19.78 4.59 -5.68
C ASN A 136 19.70 4.24 -4.18
N TYR A 137 18.55 4.45 -3.53
CA TYR A 137 18.38 4.07 -2.12
C TYR A 137 18.39 2.55 -1.94
N MET A 138 17.74 1.81 -2.86
CA MET A 138 17.74 0.35 -2.86
C MET A 138 19.16 -0.20 -3.09
N GLU A 139 19.88 0.28 -4.12
CA GLU A 139 21.26 -0.16 -4.39
C GLU A 139 22.25 0.23 -3.28
N SER A 140 21.94 1.25 -2.48
CA SER A 140 22.77 1.62 -1.31
C SER A 140 22.75 0.59 -0.19
N GLY A 141 21.82 -0.37 -0.24
CA GLY A 141 21.61 -1.39 0.77
C GLY A 141 20.83 -0.92 2.00
N MET A 142 20.08 0.19 1.88
CA MET A 142 19.29 0.78 2.96
C MET A 142 18.39 -0.25 3.66
N TRP A 143 17.80 -1.18 2.91
CA TRP A 143 16.87 -2.19 3.41
C TRP A 143 17.50 -3.58 3.58
N ASP A 144 18.76 -3.79 3.18
CA ASP A 144 19.39 -5.12 3.13
C ASP A 144 19.41 -5.81 4.49
N TYR A 145 19.74 -5.05 5.55
CA TYR A 145 19.77 -5.60 6.91
C TYR A 145 18.36 -6.04 7.35
N GLY A 146 17.34 -5.24 7.03
CA GLY A 146 15.94 -5.52 7.34
C GLY A 146 15.39 -6.73 6.60
N LEU A 147 15.67 -6.80 5.29
CA LEU A 147 15.29 -7.94 4.44
C LEU A 147 15.97 -9.23 4.93
N ASN A 148 17.26 -9.17 5.23
CA ASN A 148 17.97 -10.32 5.80
C ASN A 148 17.40 -10.71 7.17
N TYR A 149 17.09 -9.76 8.04
CA TYR A 149 16.45 -10.03 9.33
C TYR A 149 15.06 -10.67 9.15
N ALA A 150 14.26 -10.17 8.21
CA ALA A 150 12.96 -10.74 7.89
C ALA A 150 13.07 -12.19 7.40
N ASN A 151 14.04 -12.47 6.53
CA ASN A 151 14.27 -13.76 5.88
C ASN A 151 15.05 -14.77 6.73
N THR A 152 15.51 -14.39 7.93
CA THR A 152 16.30 -15.30 8.79
C THR A 152 15.82 -15.35 10.24
N VAL A 153 15.19 -14.29 10.74
CA VAL A 153 14.75 -14.16 12.13
C VAL A 153 13.24 -14.04 12.24
N MET A 154 12.57 -13.31 11.34
CA MET A 154 11.10 -13.17 11.34
C MET A 154 10.39 -14.31 10.62
N GLN A 155 10.89 -15.54 10.72
CA GLN A 155 10.30 -16.69 10.07
C GLN A 155 9.69 -17.68 11.08
N ASP A 156 8.65 -18.37 10.62
CA ASP A 156 8.06 -19.48 11.33
C ASP A 156 8.80 -20.80 11.06
N LYS A 157 8.29 -21.90 11.62
CA LYS A 157 8.88 -23.24 11.44
C LYS A 157 8.84 -23.77 10.00
N TYR A 158 8.04 -23.15 9.14
CA TYR A 158 7.94 -23.42 7.71
C TYR A 158 8.78 -22.44 6.90
N GLY A 159 9.51 -21.50 7.51
CA GLY A 159 10.25 -20.47 6.78
C GLY A 159 9.37 -19.36 6.21
N LEU A 160 8.07 -19.31 6.55
CA LEU A 160 7.18 -18.22 6.14
C LEU A 160 7.28 -17.07 7.14
N PHE A 161 6.93 -15.85 6.74
CA PHE A 161 6.95 -14.72 7.65
C PHE A 161 6.05 -14.92 8.89
N SER A 162 6.66 -14.77 10.06
CA SER A 162 5.95 -14.63 11.34
C SER A 162 5.19 -13.30 11.40
N HIS A 163 4.22 -13.19 12.31
CA HIS A 163 3.34 -12.02 12.36
C HIS A 163 4.08 -10.72 12.74
N SER A 164 4.94 -10.76 13.76
CA SER A 164 5.72 -9.61 14.20
C SER A 164 6.83 -9.99 15.17
N ASN A 165 7.82 -9.11 15.29
CA ASN A 165 8.84 -9.16 16.33
C ASN A 165 8.79 -7.90 17.18
N ARG A 166 9.06 -8.05 18.47
CA ARG A 166 9.36 -6.93 19.36
C ARG A 166 10.84 -6.62 19.31
N VAL A 167 11.20 -5.36 19.16
CA VAL A 167 12.60 -4.91 19.11
C VAL A 167 13.07 -4.33 20.44
N SER A 168 12.14 -4.03 21.34
CA SER A 168 12.42 -3.52 22.67
C SER A 168 11.28 -3.91 23.63
N PRO A 169 11.54 -3.95 24.95
CA PRO A 169 10.50 -4.02 25.96
C PRO A 169 9.44 -2.94 25.79
N TYR A 170 8.23 -3.24 26.24
CA TYR A 170 7.25 -2.19 26.46
C TYR A 170 7.80 -1.21 27.49
N LEU A 171 7.51 0.08 27.29
CA LEU A 171 7.72 1.08 28.33
C LEU A 171 7.03 0.58 29.62
N GLY A 172 7.73 0.64 30.76
CA GLY A 172 7.22 0.18 32.05
C GLY A 172 7.24 -1.34 32.28
N SER A 173 7.71 -2.15 31.33
CA SER A 173 7.99 -3.56 31.61
C SER A 173 9.27 -3.75 32.42
N ASN A 174 9.34 -4.83 33.19
CA ASN A 174 10.55 -5.25 33.92
C ASN A 174 11.41 -6.23 33.10
N ASP A 175 11.10 -6.40 31.81
CA ASP A 175 11.84 -7.29 30.92
C ASP A 175 13.26 -6.73 30.69
N SER A 176 14.26 -7.61 30.59
CA SER A 176 15.61 -7.18 30.23
C SER A 176 15.65 -6.76 28.76
N LEU A 177 16.46 -5.75 28.43
CA LEU A 177 16.78 -5.41 27.05
C LEU A 177 17.50 -6.55 26.33
N ASP A 178 18.24 -7.40 27.07
CA ASP A 178 18.97 -8.54 26.51
C ASP A 178 18.05 -9.63 25.93
N ASP A 179 16.76 -9.60 26.23
CA ASP A 179 15.77 -10.56 25.73
C ASP A 179 15.17 -10.13 24.36
N TYR A 180 15.69 -9.06 23.75
CA TYR A 180 15.18 -8.48 22.50
C TYR A 180 16.28 -8.39 21.41
N PRO A 181 15.90 -8.48 20.12
CA PRO A 181 14.55 -8.65 19.62
C PRO A 181 14.01 -10.07 19.82
N ARG A 182 12.69 -10.20 19.97
CA ARG A 182 12.00 -11.50 20.12
C ARG A 182 10.72 -11.57 19.30
N PRO A 183 10.32 -12.76 18.82
CA PRO A 183 9.04 -12.92 18.13
C PRO A 183 7.85 -12.63 19.06
N SER A 184 6.77 -12.13 18.46
CA SER A 184 5.48 -12.04 19.12
C SER A 184 4.89 -13.44 19.31
N MET A 185 4.34 -13.71 20.48
CA MET A 185 3.76 -15.00 20.86
C MET A 185 2.25 -14.87 21.05
N GLN A 186 1.49 -15.89 20.64
CA GLN A 186 0.07 -16.05 20.89
C GLN A 186 -0.13 -17.22 21.88
N GLY A 187 -0.10 -16.93 23.18
CA GLY A 187 0.05 -17.96 24.19
C GLY A 187 1.48 -18.51 24.17
N ASP A 188 1.62 -19.83 24.08
CA ASP A 188 2.93 -20.51 24.04
C ASP A 188 3.44 -20.73 22.59
N GLU A 189 2.66 -20.34 21.59
CA GLU A 189 2.98 -20.53 20.17
C GLU A 189 3.40 -19.22 19.51
N LEU A 190 4.23 -19.31 18.46
CA LEU A 190 4.59 -18.17 17.63
C LEU A 190 3.32 -17.54 17.02
N ALA A 191 3.22 -16.21 17.06
CA ALA A 191 2.16 -15.50 16.36
C ALA A 191 2.43 -15.54 14.85
N VAL A 192 1.46 -16.04 14.09
CA VAL A 192 1.54 -16.23 12.64
C VAL A 192 0.24 -15.78 12.01
N SER A 193 0.29 -15.18 10.82
CA SER A 193 -0.86 -14.54 10.18
C SER A 193 -0.80 -14.71 8.67
N SER A 194 -1.82 -15.34 8.06
CA SER A 194 -1.89 -15.45 6.61
C SER A 194 -2.08 -14.10 5.93
N TYR A 195 -2.79 -13.19 6.60
CA TYR A 195 -2.95 -11.80 6.20
C TYR A 195 -1.60 -11.08 6.14
N GLY A 196 -0.80 -11.11 7.21
CA GLY A 196 0.53 -10.49 7.22
C GLY A 196 1.45 -11.10 6.16
N ALA A 197 1.49 -12.43 6.06
CA ALA A 197 2.37 -13.11 5.11
C ALA A 197 1.99 -12.84 3.64
N SER A 198 0.70 -12.95 3.27
CA SER A 198 0.25 -12.70 1.89
C SER A 198 0.42 -11.24 1.47
N TRP A 199 0.18 -10.29 2.38
CA TRP A 199 0.45 -8.88 2.13
C TRP A 199 1.94 -8.65 1.87
N ALA A 200 2.81 -9.11 2.78
CA ALA A 200 4.25 -8.89 2.67
C ALA A 200 4.80 -9.50 1.36
N MET A 201 4.43 -10.74 1.03
CA MET A 201 4.86 -11.39 -0.21
C MET A 201 4.39 -10.63 -1.46
N ALA A 202 3.16 -10.09 -1.47
CA ALA A 202 2.66 -9.36 -2.64
C ALA A 202 3.47 -8.11 -2.98
N PHE A 203 3.88 -7.35 -1.96
CA PHE A 203 4.71 -6.15 -2.15
C PHE A 203 6.20 -6.48 -2.32
N LEU A 204 6.71 -7.49 -1.61
CA LEU A 204 8.13 -7.83 -1.64
C LEU A 204 8.54 -8.61 -2.90
N GLU A 205 7.60 -9.16 -3.67
CA GLU A 205 7.93 -9.91 -4.89
C GLU A 205 8.70 -9.08 -5.93
N TYR A 206 8.54 -7.76 -5.95
CA TYR A 206 9.35 -6.91 -6.82
C TYR A 206 10.83 -6.88 -6.40
N THR A 207 11.09 -6.75 -5.10
CA THR A 207 12.45 -6.61 -4.53
C THR A 207 13.16 -7.96 -4.34
N GLN A 208 12.42 -9.00 -3.95
CA GLN A 208 12.94 -10.33 -3.60
C GLN A 208 12.05 -11.42 -4.22
N GLU A 209 12.03 -11.43 -5.55
CA GLU A 209 11.21 -12.37 -6.33
C GLU A 209 11.49 -13.81 -5.91
N ASP A 210 12.74 -14.27 -5.97
CA ASP A 210 13.10 -15.67 -5.75
C ASP A 210 12.61 -16.23 -4.38
N GLU A 211 12.72 -15.42 -3.33
CA GLU A 211 12.24 -15.74 -1.98
C GLU A 211 10.71 -15.90 -1.96
N THR A 212 9.98 -14.89 -2.46
CA THR A 212 8.52 -14.90 -2.45
C THR A 212 7.93 -15.99 -3.35
N ILE A 213 8.57 -16.30 -4.48
CA ILE A 213 8.21 -17.42 -5.36
C ILE A 213 8.28 -18.75 -4.61
N SER A 214 9.40 -18.99 -3.93
CA SER A 214 9.63 -20.21 -3.16
C SER A 214 8.62 -20.36 -2.02
N ASP A 215 8.26 -19.25 -1.38
CA ASP A 215 7.38 -19.26 -0.22
C ASP A 215 5.90 -19.41 -0.59
N TYR A 216 5.47 -18.97 -1.77
CA TYR A 216 4.07 -19.00 -2.18
C TYR A 216 3.44 -20.40 -2.12
N GLU A 217 4.11 -21.42 -2.70
CA GLU A 217 3.56 -22.79 -2.71
C GLU A 217 3.39 -23.34 -1.29
N ARG A 218 4.40 -23.09 -0.44
CA ARG A 218 4.39 -23.50 0.97
C ARG A 218 3.34 -22.74 1.77
N PHE A 219 3.15 -21.46 1.48
CA PHE A 219 2.11 -20.63 2.09
C PHE A 219 0.71 -21.19 1.82
N ILE A 220 0.41 -21.55 0.57
CA ILE A 220 -0.86 -22.17 0.21
C ILE A 220 -1.03 -23.54 0.90
N GLU A 221 0.02 -24.35 0.99
CA GLU A 221 -0.02 -25.64 1.71
C GLU A 221 -0.33 -25.46 3.21
N VAL A 222 0.36 -24.53 3.85
CA VAL A 222 0.29 -24.32 5.30
C VAL A 222 -1.04 -23.69 5.72
N TYR A 223 -1.48 -22.64 5.03
CA TYR A 223 -2.65 -21.84 5.40
C TYR A 223 -3.92 -22.20 4.64
N GLY A 224 -3.81 -22.71 3.41
CA GLY A 224 -4.96 -23.01 2.55
C GLY A 224 -5.79 -24.18 3.07
N ARG A 225 -7.12 -24.03 3.08
CA ARG A 225 -8.04 -25.08 3.49
C ARG A 225 -9.08 -25.31 2.42
N ASP A 226 -9.00 -26.50 1.82
CA ASP A 226 -9.94 -26.96 0.81
C ASP A 226 -11.26 -27.36 1.45
N LEU A 227 -12.35 -26.77 0.96
CA LEU A 227 -13.72 -27.19 1.31
C LEU A 227 -14.30 -28.08 0.21
N SER A 228 -14.00 -27.73 -1.04
CA SER A 228 -14.36 -28.49 -2.23
C SER A 228 -13.32 -28.26 -3.33
N SER A 229 -13.51 -28.92 -4.48
CA SER A 229 -12.68 -28.67 -5.67
C SER A 229 -12.82 -27.23 -6.19
N SER A 230 -13.91 -26.53 -5.84
CA SER A 230 -14.21 -25.18 -6.31
C SER A 230 -14.14 -24.11 -5.22
N GLU A 231 -13.87 -24.49 -3.96
CA GLU A 231 -13.91 -23.57 -2.82
C GLU A 231 -12.77 -23.86 -1.86
N MET A 232 -12.13 -22.80 -1.39
CA MET A 232 -11.14 -22.83 -0.33
C MET A 232 -11.20 -21.54 0.48
N TYR A 233 -10.56 -21.53 1.65
CA TYR A 233 -10.30 -20.33 2.43
C TYR A 233 -8.90 -20.40 3.03
N MET A 234 -8.38 -19.26 3.49
CA MET A 234 -7.10 -19.18 4.19
C MET A 234 -7.35 -19.19 5.69
N LEU A 235 -6.64 -20.01 6.46
CA LEU A 235 -6.63 -19.84 7.92
C LEU A 235 -6.00 -18.50 8.28
N GLY A 236 -6.53 -17.78 9.26
CA GLY A 236 -5.85 -16.62 9.86
C GLY A 236 -4.53 -17.05 10.49
N SER A 237 -4.57 -18.08 11.34
CA SER A 237 -3.40 -18.71 11.95
C SER A 237 -3.51 -20.22 11.88
N TYR A 238 -2.46 -20.90 11.38
CA TYR A 238 -2.42 -22.37 11.40
C TYR A 238 -2.23 -22.94 12.81
N ASN A 239 -1.85 -22.12 13.80
CA ASN A 239 -1.81 -22.51 15.21
C ASN A 239 -3.22 -22.52 15.84
N GLN A 240 -4.20 -21.86 15.21
CA GLN A 240 -5.59 -21.77 15.69
C GLN A 240 -6.59 -22.06 14.57
N PRO A 241 -6.64 -23.30 14.03
CA PRO A 241 -7.43 -23.63 12.83
C PRO A 241 -8.95 -23.66 13.05
N GLY A 242 -9.44 -23.38 14.26
CA GLY A 242 -10.84 -23.56 14.67
C GLY A 242 -11.78 -22.41 14.34
N SER A 243 -11.27 -21.28 13.84
CA SER A 243 -12.05 -20.11 13.46
C SER A 243 -11.86 -19.84 11.96
N PHE A 244 -12.97 -19.63 11.24
CA PHE A 244 -12.96 -19.17 9.84
C PHE A 244 -13.62 -17.79 9.69
N THR A 245 -13.99 -17.15 10.79
CA THR A 245 -14.67 -15.84 10.81
C THR A 245 -13.86 -14.75 11.51
N ASP A 246 -12.64 -15.08 11.94
CA ASP A 246 -11.71 -14.07 12.45
C ASP A 246 -11.20 -13.19 11.31
N LEU A 247 -10.83 -11.98 11.69
CA LEU A 247 -10.41 -10.94 10.74
C LEU A 247 -9.24 -11.39 9.87
N ASP A 248 -8.25 -12.06 10.46
CA ASP A 248 -7.05 -12.55 9.75
C ASP A 248 -7.39 -13.61 8.70
N THR A 249 -8.35 -14.50 8.96
CA THR A 249 -8.85 -15.46 7.95
C THR A 249 -9.47 -14.72 6.75
N VAL A 250 -10.33 -13.72 7.01
CA VAL A 250 -11.01 -12.98 5.95
C VAL A 250 -10.01 -12.15 5.14
N LEU A 251 -9.19 -11.35 5.83
CA LEU A 251 -8.17 -10.50 5.19
C LEU A 251 -7.12 -11.35 4.47
N GLY A 252 -6.63 -12.41 5.10
CA GLY A 252 -5.67 -13.34 4.50
C GLY A 252 -6.18 -13.95 3.21
N SER A 253 -7.47 -14.24 3.12
CA SER A 253 -8.07 -14.71 1.89
C SER A 253 -8.10 -13.65 0.79
N PHE A 254 -8.48 -12.41 1.10
CA PHE A 254 -8.51 -11.32 0.11
C PHE A 254 -7.12 -10.90 -0.36
N PHE A 255 -6.15 -10.79 0.54
CA PHE A 255 -4.76 -10.52 0.16
C PHE A 255 -4.14 -11.67 -0.65
N THR A 256 -4.49 -12.92 -0.32
CA THR A 256 -4.09 -14.08 -1.13
C THR A 256 -4.70 -14.04 -2.53
N MET A 257 -5.91 -13.50 -2.74
CA MET A 257 -6.44 -13.34 -4.11
C MET A 257 -5.57 -12.40 -4.96
N ALA A 258 -5.09 -11.28 -4.39
CA ALA A 258 -4.21 -10.36 -5.09
C ALA A 258 -2.85 -11.02 -5.40
N LEU A 259 -2.25 -11.69 -4.41
CA LEU A 259 -1.00 -12.43 -4.57
C LEU A 259 -1.14 -13.56 -5.61
N ALA A 260 -2.18 -14.38 -5.53
CA ALA A 260 -2.41 -15.47 -6.48
C ALA A 260 -2.63 -14.95 -7.91
N ASN A 261 -3.30 -13.80 -8.08
CA ASN A 261 -3.43 -13.15 -9.39
C ASN A 261 -2.05 -12.71 -9.93
N GLN A 262 -1.21 -12.11 -9.08
CA GLN A 262 0.16 -11.74 -9.43
C GLN A 262 1.01 -12.94 -9.88
N ARG A 263 0.78 -14.10 -9.28
CA ARG A 263 1.45 -15.37 -9.63
C ARG A 263 0.83 -16.12 -10.81
N GLY A 264 -0.29 -15.63 -11.36
CA GLY A 264 -1.06 -16.34 -12.40
C GLY A 264 -1.77 -17.60 -11.91
N ASP A 265 -1.92 -17.79 -10.59
CA ASP A 265 -2.66 -18.90 -9.99
C ASP A 265 -4.17 -18.58 -9.93
N PHE A 266 -4.77 -18.55 -11.11
CA PHE A 266 -6.19 -18.29 -11.26
C PHE A 266 -7.08 -19.38 -10.64
N GLN A 267 -6.54 -20.58 -10.36
CA GLN A 267 -7.29 -21.62 -9.66
C GLN A 267 -7.51 -21.21 -8.21
N THR A 268 -6.46 -20.82 -7.49
CA THR A 268 -6.57 -20.34 -6.11
C THR A 268 -7.45 -19.09 -6.02
N VAL A 269 -7.27 -18.11 -6.93
CA VAL A 269 -8.14 -16.92 -7.01
C VAL A 269 -9.61 -17.29 -7.09
N ASN A 270 -9.97 -18.16 -8.06
CA ASN A 270 -11.37 -18.54 -8.27
C ASN A 270 -11.94 -19.32 -7.09
N ARG A 271 -11.14 -20.19 -6.45
CA ARG A 271 -11.59 -20.99 -5.30
C ARG A 271 -11.84 -20.13 -4.06
N LEU A 272 -10.97 -19.16 -3.79
CA LEU A 272 -11.17 -18.17 -2.72
C LEU A 272 -12.39 -17.29 -3.03
N ARG A 273 -12.50 -16.79 -4.26
CA ARG A 273 -13.64 -15.95 -4.69
C ARG A 273 -14.97 -16.68 -4.52
N ASN A 274 -15.06 -17.93 -4.97
CA ASN A 274 -16.28 -18.73 -4.86
C ASN A 274 -16.72 -18.87 -3.40
N PHE A 275 -15.78 -19.11 -2.49
CA PHE A 275 -16.11 -19.25 -1.07
C PHE A 275 -16.57 -17.92 -0.44
N TRP A 276 -15.81 -16.84 -0.63
CA TRP A 276 -16.06 -15.57 0.06
C TRP A 276 -17.14 -14.70 -0.59
N LEU A 277 -17.23 -14.72 -1.91
CA LEU A 277 -18.07 -13.82 -2.70
C LEU A 277 -19.21 -14.56 -3.42
N GLY A 278 -19.10 -15.88 -3.61
CA GLY A 278 -20.15 -16.69 -4.25
C GLY A 278 -21.51 -16.66 -3.52
N PRO A 279 -21.57 -16.63 -2.18
CA PRO A 279 -22.84 -16.51 -1.46
C PRO A 279 -23.50 -15.12 -1.52
N SER A 280 -22.79 -14.09 -1.98
CA SER A 280 -23.25 -12.70 -1.92
C SER A 280 -23.69 -12.17 -3.28
N ASN A 281 -24.76 -11.37 -3.30
CA ASN A 281 -25.18 -10.69 -4.51
C ASN A 281 -24.29 -9.44 -4.72
N GLN A 282 -23.63 -9.35 -5.87
CA GLN A 282 -22.98 -8.11 -6.29
C GLN A 282 -24.04 -7.09 -6.68
N VAL A 283 -24.02 -5.95 -6.02
CA VAL A 283 -24.94 -4.85 -6.28
C VAL A 283 -24.13 -3.59 -6.51
N TRP A 284 -24.39 -2.98 -7.66
CA TRP A 284 -23.89 -1.64 -7.96
C TRP A 284 -24.75 -0.63 -7.22
N SER A 285 -24.13 0.36 -6.59
CA SER A 285 -24.83 1.53 -6.08
C SER A 285 -25.69 2.16 -7.19
N GLU A 286 -26.77 2.84 -6.82
CA GLU A 286 -27.68 3.47 -7.81
C GLU A 286 -26.94 4.43 -8.75
N ASP A 287 -25.86 5.03 -8.28
CA ASP A 287 -25.00 5.91 -9.05
C ASP A 287 -23.90 5.17 -9.84
N GLY A 288 -23.78 3.85 -9.72
CA GLY A 288 -22.80 3.01 -10.39
C GLY A 288 -21.35 3.20 -9.92
N ARG A 289 -21.12 3.88 -8.79
CA ARG A 289 -19.77 4.23 -8.31
C ARG A 289 -19.15 3.20 -7.37
N ALA A 290 -19.96 2.40 -6.70
CA ALA A 290 -19.49 1.39 -5.76
C ALA A 290 -20.16 0.06 -6.06
N MET A 291 -19.34 -0.98 -6.24
CA MET A 291 -19.82 -2.35 -6.08
C MET A 291 -19.79 -2.68 -4.59
N HIS A 292 -20.94 -3.10 -4.07
CA HIS A 292 -21.06 -3.68 -2.74
C HIS A 292 -21.71 -5.07 -2.86
N TYR A 293 -21.62 -5.82 -1.77
CA TYR A 293 -22.20 -7.14 -1.69
C TYR A 293 -23.45 -7.09 -0.79
N GLU A 294 -24.65 -7.22 -1.39
CA GLU A 294 -25.92 -7.38 -0.66
C GLU A 294 -25.97 -8.78 -0.05
N ASP A 295 -25.98 -8.81 1.29
CA ASP A 295 -26.04 -10.01 2.15
C ASP A 295 -24.82 -10.96 2.05
N GLY A 296 -24.13 -11.20 3.19
CA GLY A 296 -23.02 -12.15 3.31
C GLY A 296 -21.95 -11.77 4.33
N ILE A 297 -20.71 -12.24 4.18
CA ILE A 297 -19.60 -11.92 5.10
C ILE A 297 -19.29 -10.41 5.12
N ALA A 298 -19.56 -9.72 4.02
CA ALA A 298 -19.43 -8.28 3.93
C ALA A 298 -20.56 -7.50 4.65
N SER A 299 -21.67 -8.17 5.03
CA SER A 299 -22.65 -7.62 5.99
C SER A 299 -22.36 -8.01 7.44
N LEU A 300 -21.58 -9.07 7.69
CA LEU A 300 -21.05 -9.43 9.03
C LEU A 300 -20.03 -8.42 9.54
N TYR A 301 -19.27 -7.78 8.65
CA TYR A 301 -18.38 -6.67 8.97
C TYR A 301 -18.50 -5.59 7.89
N GLN A 302 -19.37 -4.59 8.07
CA GLN A 302 -19.45 -3.43 7.16
C GLN A 302 -18.06 -2.77 6.90
N MET A 303 -17.17 -2.82 7.89
CA MET A 303 -15.78 -2.38 7.80
C MET A 303 -14.96 -3.11 6.70
N LEU A 304 -15.33 -4.35 6.34
CA LEU A 304 -14.61 -5.16 5.37
C LEU A 304 -15.08 -4.98 3.93
N GLN A 305 -16.17 -4.24 3.69
CA GLN A 305 -16.66 -3.96 2.32
C GLN A 305 -15.58 -3.30 1.44
N PRO A 306 -14.83 -2.27 1.88
CA PRO A 306 -13.77 -1.67 1.07
C PRO A 306 -12.67 -2.68 0.72
N VAL A 307 -12.32 -3.58 1.66
CA VAL A 307 -11.30 -4.60 1.44
C VAL A 307 -11.78 -5.67 0.46
N ALA A 308 -13.01 -6.17 0.65
CA ALA A 308 -13.61 -7.18 -0.21
C ALA A 308 -13.80 -6.66 -1.64
N THR A 309 -14.25 -5.42 -1.80
CA THR A 309 -14.38 -4.78 -3.11
C THR A 309 -13.00 -4.48 -3.71
N GLY A 310 -12.11 -3.80 -2.98
CA GLY A 310 -10.80 -3.40 -3.49
C GLY A 310 -9.89 -4.58 -3.85
N LEU A 311 -9.62 -5.48 -2.90
CA LEU A 311 -8.72 -6.62 -3.13
C LEU A 311 -9.39 -7.75 -3.93
N GLY A 312 -10.71 -7.88 -3.84
CA GLY A 312 -11.48 -8.73 -4.75
C GLY A 312 -11.29 -8.29 -6.20
N THR A 313 -11.27 -6.98 -6.46
CA THR A 313 -10.95 -6.39 -7.78
C THR A 313 -9.49 -6.64 -8.15
N TRP A 314 -8.52 -6.46 -7.26
CA TRP A 314 -7.10 -6.78 -7.54
C TRP A 314 -6.88 -8.24 -7.95
N GLY A 315 -7.73 -9.16 -7.48
CA GLY A 315 -7.78 -10.55 -7.97
C GLY A 315 -8.32 -10.74 -9.39
N THR A 316 -8.61 -9.67 -10.13
CA THR A 316 -9.12 -9.70 -11.52
C THR A 316 -8.40 -8.78 -12.48
N LEU A 317 -7.62 -7.83 -11.96
CA LEU A 317 -6.98 -6.83 -12.79
C LEU A 317 -5.86 -7.47 -13.63
N PRO A 318 -5.68 -7.04 -14.88
CA PRO A 318 -4.55 -7.46 -15.70
C PRO A 318 -3.22 -6.84 -15.25
N VAL A 319 -3.28 -5.82 -14.38
CA VAL A 319 -2.14 -5.17 -13.72
C VAL A 319 -2.10 -5.66 -12.28
N THR A 320 -0.91 -6.02 -11.82
CA THR A 320 -0.62 -6.56 -10.49
C THR A 320 0.04 -5.50 -9.61
N ILE A 321 0.25 -5.79 -8.32
CA ILE A 321 0.96 -4.87 -7.42
C ILE A 321 2.41 -4.71 -7.90
N ARG A 322 3.06 -5.82 -8.28
CA ARG A 322 4.42 -5.83 -8.83
C ARG A 322 4.60 -4.89 -10.03
N ASP A 323 3.63 -4.86 -10.94
CA ASP A 323 3.70 -3.99 -12.14
C ASP A 323 3.67 -2.49 -11.82
N LEU A 324 3.31 -2.11 -10.59
CA LEU A 324 3.26 -0.72 -10.16
C LEU A 324 4.59 -0.17 -9.66
N ALA A 325 5.59 -1.01 -9.40
CA ALA A 325 6.90 -0.55 -8.94
C ALA A 325 7.73 0.08 -10.07
N ASP A 326 7.50 -0.32 -11.31
CA ASP A 326 8.20 0.27 -12.45
C ASP A 326 7.62 1.66 -12.76
N ALA A 327 8.49 2.62 -13.08
CA ALA A 327 8.07 3.86 -13.71
C ALA A 327 7.32 3.57 -15.02
N ARG A 328 6.46 4.51 -15.44
CA ARG A 328 5.90 4.45 -16.81
C ARG A 328 7.05 4.45 -17.81
N SER A 329 6.93 3.65 -18.88
CA SER A 329 7.91 3.68 -19.96
C SER A 329 8.05 5.11 -20.50
N PRO A 330 9.25 5.57 -20.91
CA PRO A 330 9.42 6.90 -21.48
C PRO A 330 8.47 7.17 -22.66
N GLU A 331 8.23 6.14 -23.48
CA GLU A 331 7.30 6.18 -24.62
C GLU A 331 5.84 6.46 -24.22
N PHE A 332 5.44 6.17 -22.98
CA PHE A 332 4.09 6.51 -22.49
C PHE A 332 3.84 8.02 -22.58
N TRP A 333 4.86 8.82 -22.28
CA TRP A 333 4.79 10.28 -22.30
C TRP A 333 4.85 10.87 -23.71
N ASP A 334 5.13 10.05 -24.73
CA ASP A 334 5.04 10.43 -26.14
C ASP A 334 3.60 10.36 -26.69
N TYR A 335 2.64 9.84 -25.91
CA TYR A 335 1.22 9.85 -26.23
C TYR A 335 0.43 10.89 -25.42
N PRO A 336 -0.75 11.32 -25.88
CA PRO A 336 -1.63 12.16 -25.07
C PRO A 336 -2.03 11.48 -23.75
N PHE A 337 -2.04 12.24 -22.66
CA PHE A 337 -2.42 11.77 -21.33
C PHE A 337 -3.14 12.87 -20.53
N ILE A 338 -3.84 12.47 -19.45
CA ILE A 338 -4.46 13.41 -18.50
C ILE A 338 -3.35 13.91 -17.57
N SER A 339 -2.99 15.18 -17.64
CA SER A 339 -1.95 15.80 -16.82
C SER A 339 -2.50 16.48 -15.56
N ALA A 340 -3.78 16.84 -15.55
CA ALA A 340 -4.49 17.30 -14.36
C ALA A 340 -6.00 17.07 -14.48
N ALA A 341 -6.69 16.96 -13.35
CA ALA A 341 -8.14 16.85 -13.29
C ALA A 341 -8.69 17.56 -12.05
N ASP A 342 -9.92 18.07 -12.13
CA ASP A 342 -10.69 18.48 -10.96
C ASP A 342 -11.16 17.22 -10.19
N ASP A 343 -10.24 16.63 -9.43
CA ASP A 343 -10.33 15.28 -8.84
C ASP A 343 -11.58 15.06 -7.97
N ASP A 344 -12.10 16.11 -7.33
CA ASP A 344 -13.29 16.01 -6.45
C ASP A 344 -14.60 15.76 -7.21
N SER A 345 -14.62 15.96 -8.53
CA SER A 345 -15.84 15.96 -9.34
C SER A 345 -15.82 14.97 -10.51
N ILE A 346 -14.75 14.21 -10.67
CA ILE A 346 -14.48 13.37 -11.84
C ILE A 346 -14.16 11.93 -11.43
N TRP A 347 -14.73 10.98 -12.17
CA TRP A 347 -14.44 9.54 -12.05
C TRP A 347 -14.02 8.98 -13.41
N VAL A 348 -12.73 8.68 -13.56
CA VAL A 348 -12.17 8.08 -14.78
C VAL A 348 -12.20 6.56 -14.69
N TYR A 349 -13.03 5.92 -15.51
CA TYR A 349 -13.13 4.45 -15.60
C TYR A 349 -12.19 3.86 -16.65
N GLN A 350 -11.88 4.62 -17.69
CA GLN A 350 -10.90 4.27 -18.72
C GLN A 350 -10.26 5.56 -19.23
N ALA A 351 -8.94 5.57 -19.33
CA ALA A 351 -8.15 6.61 -19.97
C ALA A 351 -7.00 5.92 -20.71
N GLU A 352 -7.10 5.84 -22.03
CA GLU A 352 -6.19 5.05 -22.85
C GLU A 352 -5.98 5.70 -24.21
N TRP A 353 -4.74 5.77 -24.67
CA TRP A 353 -4.43 6.11 -26.04
C TRP A 353 -4.47 4.87 -26.94
N ASP A 354 -5.29 4.91 -28.00
CA ASP A 354 -5.28 3.89 -29.06
C ASP A 354 -4.35 4.35 -30.21
N PRO A 355 -3.13 3.79 -30.34
CA PRO A 355 -2.18 4.20 -31.37
C PRO A 355 -2.60 3.78 -32.79
N VAL A 356 -3.50 2.79 -32.93
CA VAL A 356 -3.99 2.35 -34.25
C VAL A 356 -5.06 3.31 -34.76
N LYS A 357 -5.83 3.90 -33.84
CA LYS A 357 -6.90 4.84 -34.15
C LYS A 357 -6.51 6.30 -33.99
N GLU A 358 -5.32 6.57 -33.48
CA GLU A 358 -4.81 7.90 -33.13
C GLU A 358 -5.86 8.69 -32.35
N GLY A 359 -6.32 8.10 -31.24
CA GLY A 359 -7.33 8.75 -30.41
C GLY A 359 -7.27 8.31 -28.97
N PHE A 360 -7.54 9.27 -28.09
CA PHE A 360 -7.62 9.04 -26.65
C PHE A 360 -9.04 8.63 -26.27
N ILE A 361 -9.19 7.45 -25.69
CA ILE A 361 -10.45 6.87 -25.25
C ILE A 361 -10.64 7.18 -23.77
N LEU A 362 -11.74 7.86 -23.45
CA LEU A 362 -12.07 8.28 -22.10
C LEU A 362 -13.48 7.80 -21.75
N ASN A 363 -13.58 6.95 -20.72
CA ASN A 363 -14.84 6.64 -20.05
C ASN A 363 -14.86 7.33 -18.70
N ILE A 364 -15.82 8.23 -18.51
CA ILE A 364 -15.81 9.15 -17.38
C ILE A 364 -17.22 9.42 -16.86
N LYS A 365 -17.34 9.63 -15.55
CA LYS A 365 -18.51 10.25 -14.93
C LYS A 365 -18.10 11.55 -14.26
N VAL A 366 -18.92 12.56 -14.45
CA VAL A 366 -18.72 13.94 -13.99
C VAL A 366 -19.91 14.32 -13.11
N ASP A 367 -19.64 14.76 -11.89
CA ASP A 367 -20.66 15.03 -10.88
C ASP A 367 -21.07 16.50 -10.83
N GLN A 368 -20.07 17.36 -11.00
CA GLN A 368 -20.18 18.81 -11.11
C GLN A 368 -19.40 19.24 -12.33
N THR A 369 -19.65 20.45 -12.84
CA THR A 369 -18.84 20.95 -13.96
C THR A 369 -17.37 20.90 -13.57
N ALA A 370 -16.58 20.18 -14.37
CA ALA A 370 -15.21 19.83 -14.04
C ALA A 370 -14.34 19.86 -15.29
N THR A 371 -13.06 20.17 -15.10
CA THR A 371 -12.09 20.31 -16.19
C THR A 371 -11.03 19.22 -16.10
N LEU A 372 -10.70 18.69 -17.27
CA LEU A 372 -9.54 17.81 -17.48
C LEU A 372 -8.52 18.57 -18.32
N THR A 373 -7.27 18.48 -17.91
CA THR A 373 -6.13 18.98 -18.69
C THR A 373 -5.42 17.79 -19.31
N PHE A 374 -5.14 17.91 -20.61
CA PHE A 374 -4.43 16.92 -21.38
C PHE A 374 -3.14 17.52 -21.93
N SER A 375 -2.05 16.78 -21.75
CA SER A 375 -0.77 17.12 -22.33
C SER A 375 -0.49 16.27 -23.57
N ASN A 376 0.46 16.76 -24.37
CA ASN A 376 1.07 16.00 -25.46
C ASN A 376 0.14 15.62 -26.63
N PHE A 377 -0.79 16.52 -26.97
CA PHE A 377 -1.43 16.52 -28.29
C PHE A 377 -0.63 17.38 -29.27
N ASP A 378 -0.41 16.88 -30.49
CA ASP A 378 0.30 17.61 -31.56
C ASP A 378 -0.44 18.87 -32.05
N SER A 379 -1.76 18.90 -31.88
CA SER A 379 -2.62 20.00 -32.29
C SER A 379 -3.94 20.00 -31.50
N ALA A 380 -4.71 21.09 -31.59
CA ALA A 380 -5.94 21.27 -30.83
C ALA A 380 -6.97 20.16 -31.11
N PRO A 381 -7.16 19.20 -30.18
CA PRO A 381 -7.95 18.03 -30.46
C PRO A 381 -9.44 18.32 -30.27
N THR A 382 -10.27 17.44 -30.82
CA THR A 382 -11.73 17.49 -30.71
C THR A 382 -12.23 16.27 -29.94
N ALA A 383 -13.07 16.51 -28.95
CA ALA A 383 -13.77 15.47 -28.21
C ALA A 383 -15.08 15.08 -28.93
N TYR A 384 -15.31 13.78 -29.04
CA TYR A 384 -16.49 13.18 -29.64
C TYR A 384 -17.20 12.28 -28.63
N ALA A 385 -18.52 12.40 -28.51
CA ALA A 385 -19.35 11.48 -27.72
C ALA A 385 -20.40 10.84 -28.64
N GLY A 386 -20.43 9.50 -28.70
CA GLY A 386 -21.34 8.77 -29.60
C GLY A 386 -21.17 9.12 -31.08
N GLY A 387 -19.96 9.53 -31.49
CA GLY A 387 -19.66 9.93 -32.87
C GLY A 387 -20.07 11.36 -33.24
N VAL A 388 -20.60 12.14 -32.28
CA VAL A 388 -20.95 13.56 -32.46
C VAL A 388 -19.89 14.42 -31.78
N VAL A 389 -19.53 15.55 -32.41
CA VAL A 389 -18.64 16.54 -31.81
C VAL A 389 -19.26 17.04 -30.52
N LEU A 390 -18.56 16.86 -29.41
CA LEU A 390 -18.92 17.40 -28.11
C LEU A 390 -18.39 18.83 -28.01
N GLN A 391 -17.06 18.98 -28.11
CA GLN A 391 -16.37 20.27 -28.16
C GLN A 391 -14.95 20.12 -28.71
N GLN A 392 -14.37 21.22 -29.18
CA GLN A 392 -12.92 21.32 -29.37
C GLN A 392 -12.28 21.65 -28.02
N LEU A 393 -11.16 21.02 -27.69
CA LEU A 393 -10.45 21.34 -26.45
C LEU A 393 -9.78 22.71 -26.57
N GLU A 394 -9.77 23.46 -25.47
CA GLU A 394 -9.22 24.82 -25.42
C GLU A 394 -7.74 24.77 -25.06
N LEU A 395 -6.91 25.53 -25.78
CA LEU A 395 -5.48 25.63 -25.47
C LEU A 395 -5.28 26.39 -24.16
N ASP A 396 -4.60 25.78 -23.20
CA ASP A 396 -4.13 26.39 -21.96
C ASP A 396 -2.63 26.16 -21.79
N GLY A 397 -1.84 27.20 -22.04
CA GLY A 397 -0.38 27.08 -22.07
C GLY A 397 0.10 26.14 -23.18
N SER A 398 0.76 25.04 -22.80
CA SER A 398 1.17 23.95 -23.70
C SER A 398 0.17 22.79 -23.75
N ASP A 399 -0.89 22.86 -22.96
CA ASP A 399 -1.85 21.78 -22.75
C ASP A 399 -3.22 22.13 -23.32
N TYR A 400 -4.14 21.16 -23.26
CA TYR A 400 -5.50 21.28 -23.78
C TYR A 400 -6.52 20.92 -22.71
N THR A 401 -7.56 21.73 -22.56
CA THR A 401 -8.58 21.55 -21.53
C THR A 401 -9.91 21.08 -22.10
N LEU A 402 -10.55 20.16 -21.37
CA LEU A 402 -11.90 19.66 -21.63
C LEU A 402 -12.78 19.94 -20.40
N SER A 403 -13.64 20.94 -20.48
CA SER A 403 -14.69 21.14 -19.46
C SER A 403 -15.91 20.29 -19.78
N LEU A 404 -16.36 19.49 -18.82
CA LEU A 404 -17.54 18.65 -18.92
C LEU A 404 -18.58 19.07 -17.89
N THR A 405 -19.85 19.11 -18.29
CA THR A 405 -20.97 19.25 -17.35
C THR A 405 -21.28 17.92 -16.66
N PRO A 406 -22.11 17.90 -15.61
CA PRO A 406 -22.51 16.65 -14.98
C PRO A 406 -23.11 15.63 -15.96
N GLY A 407 -22.62 14.39 -15.93
CA GLY A 407 -23.04 13.32 -16.83
C GLY A 407 -22.07 12.15 -16.89
N SER A 408 -22.48 11.08 -17.58
CA SER A 408 -21.62 9.95 -17.94
C SER A 408 -21.28 10.03 -19.42
N TYR A 409 -20.00 9.92 -19.75
CA TYR A 409 -19.51 10.09 -21.11
C TYR A 409 -18.61 8.92 -21.53
N ASN A 410 -18.79 8.50 -22.79
CA ASN A 410 -17.82 7.73 -23.54
C ASN A 410 -17.29 8.68 -24.63
N ILE A 411 -16.06 9.14 -24.45
CA ILE A 411 -15.43 10.18 -25.25
C ILE A 411 -14.26 9.58 -26.04
N VAL A 412 -14.14 9.99 -27.30
CA VAL A 412 -12.92 9.82 -28.08
C VAL A 412 -12.38 11.21 -28.40
N ILE A 413 -11.10 11.46 -28.11
CA ILE A 413 -10.43 12.73 -28.36
C ILE A 413 -9.39 12.53 -29.47
N ARG A 414 -9.43 13.35 -30.53
CA ARG A 414 -8.55 13.23 -31.71
C ARG A 414 -8.11 14.58 -32.25
#